data_AF-A0A535U5U3-F1
#
_entry.id   AF-A0A535U5U3-F1
#
_cell.length_a   1.000
_cell.length_b   1.000
_cell.length_c   1.000
_cell.angle_alpha   90.00
_cell.angle_beta   90.00
_cell.angle_gamma   90.00
#
_symmetry.space_group_name_H-M   'P 1'
#
loop_
_entity.id
_entity.type
_entity.pdbx_description
1 polymer ?
#
loop_
_entity_poly.entity_id
_entity_poly.type
_entity_poly.pdbx_seq_one_letter_code
_entity_poly.pdbx_strand_id
1 'polypeptide(L)'
;MRVPGFARLYAGLLLGRTGSTMTYVALVLFVLQRYHSPQLAGATAFMAALPGIVVSPVAGALLDRYGRARLVTLDYALAAVALGSIAGLSALHMLPSPLLLAIVAVASLTNPLSWAGARSLFPILAPRHLWEHANGLDSSGHVLATLLASPVAGALVGLVGGEWALASAAAVYVAAAAIMLRLSDPPNKVPVIGSVLQNAWLGLKYMVRNPSLRGLALTLSTYNVGNGVLAIAVPVLVLGRLHSTPSVVGLLWGAMGGAGLASALVAGRFSSQGRERQLIIGGILIGTVATAMLPFANNLVVVAVAITLLGCSAGPFDIGLFTLRQRRTNPAWFGRAFAVSMALNSLGNPIGSALAGPLVAWSVNGALWAAVAACLLAAVFPLLTIPARDETAAAIA
;
A
#
# COMPACT_ATOMS: atom_id res chain seq x y z
N MET A 1 10.76 -12.10 21.72
CA MET A 1 12.12 -11.64 21.35
C MET A 1 12.56 -10.55 22.33
N ARG A 2 13.56 -10.81 23.20
CA ARG A 2 14.07 -9.80 24.15
C ARG A 2 15.33 -9.15 23.56
N VAL A 3 15.13 -8.29 22.56
CA VAL A 3 16.19 -7.46 21.98
C VAL A 3 15.96 -6.02 22.44
N PRO A 4 16.95 -5.35 23.09
CA PRO A 4 16.81 -3.97 23.54
C PRO A 4 16.41 -3.05 22.39
N GLY A 5 15.40 -2.20 22.58
CA GLY A 5 14.90 -1.28 21.56
C GLY A 5 13.97 -1.90 20.50
N PHE A 6 13.94 -3.23 20.34
CA PHE A 6 13.09 -3.88 19.32
C PHE A 6 11.60 -3.67 19.59
N ALA A 7 11.14 -3.85 20.83
CA ALA A 7 9.73 -3.64 21.19
C ALA A 7 9.30 -2.19 20.93
N ARG A 8 10.20 -1.22 21.16
CA ARG A 8 9.97 0.20 20.91
C ARG A 8 9.90 0.51 19.42
N LEU A 9 10.84 -0.01 18.63
CA LEU A 9 10.81 0.08 17.17
C LEU A 9 9.51 -0.50 16.64
N TYR A 10 9.17 -1.72 17.05
CA TYR A 10 7.97 -2.40 16.58
C TYR A 10 6.70 -1.62 16.94
N ALA A 11 6.57 -1.13 18.18
CA ALA A 11 5.44 -0.31 18.59
C ALA A 11 5.33 0.99 17.77
N GLY A 12 6.45 1.70 17.56
CA GLY A 12 6.48 2.92 16.75
C GLY A 12 6.06 2.68 15.30
N LEU A 13 6.58 1.61 14.68
CA LEU A 13 6.23 1.23 13.31
C LEU A 13 4.78 0.74 13.18
N LEU A 14 4.28 -0.02 14.16
CA LEU A 14 2.90 -0.49 14.19
C LEU A 14 1.92 0.70 14.28
N LEU A 15 2.20 1.67 15.16
CA LEU A 15 1.41 2.89 15.24
C LEU A 15 1.51 3.71 13.95
N GLY A 16 2.70 3.83 13.35
CA GLY A 16 2.87 4.51 12.06
C GLY A 16 2.03 3.89 10.94
N ARG A 17 1.96 2.55 10.87
CA ARG A 17 1.08 1.83 9.93
C ARG A 17 -0.39 2.01 10.22
N THR A 18 -0.75 2.01 11.50
CA THR A 18 -2.12 2.27 11.95
C THR A 18 -2.53 3.67 11.50
N GLY A 19 -1.71 4.69 11.77
CA GLY A 19 -1.93 6.07 11.33
C GLY A 19 -2.03 6.18 9.81
N SER A 20 -1.17 5.49 9.06
CA SER A 20 -1.20 5.49 7.58
C SER A 20 -2.48 4.88 7.03
N THR A 21 -2.91 3.75 7.60
CA THR A 21 -4.15 3.07 7.21
C THR A 21 -5.37 3.93 7.55
N MET A 22 -5.40 4.52 8.75
CA MET A 22 -6.46 5.44 9.15
C MET A 22 -6.52 6.64 8.23
N THR A 23 -5.37 7.23 7.89
CA THR A 23 -5.27 8.37 6.99
C THR A 23 -5.85 8.06 5.63
N TYR A 24 -5.49 6.93 5.02
CA TYR A 24 -5.97 6.56 3.70
C TYR A 24 -7.51 6.46 3.66
N VAL A 25 -8.11 5.75 4.63
CA VAL A 25 -9.57 5.58 4.71
C VAL A 25 -10.27 6.89 5.08
N ALA A 26 -9.79 7.57 6.12
CA ALA A 26 -10.41 8.80 6.63
C ALA A 26 -10.33 9.93 5.61
N LEU A 27 -9.20 10.10 4.92
CA LEU A 27 -9.00 11.19 3.96
C LEU A 27 -9.92 11.05 2.74
N VAL A 28 -10.07 9.83 2.19
CA VAL A 28 -10.99 9.59 1.07
C VAL A 28 -12.44 9.88 1.49
N LEU A 29 -12.88 9.33 2.63
CA LEU A 29 -14.25 9.55 3.12
C LEU A 29 -14.52 11.01 3.49
N PHE A 30 -13.56 11.67 4.14
CA PHE A 30 -13.62 13.10 4.46
C PHE A 30 -13.80 13.93 3.19
N VAL A 31 -13.01 13.68 2.14
CA VAL A 31 -13.12 14.46 0.90
C VAL A 31 -14.47 14.24 0.22
N LEU A 32 -14.95 13.00 0.18
CA LEU A 32 -16.27 12.67 -0.37
C LEU A 32 -17.41 13.36 0.40
N GLN A 33 -17.35 13.40 1.74
CA GLN A 33 -18.38 14.06 2.55
C GLN A 33 -18.29 15.59 2.54
N ARG A 34 -17.07 16.14 2.58
CA ARG A 34 -16.86 17.59 2.71
C ARG A 34 -17.06 18.31 1.38
N TYR A 35 -16.53 17.75 0.29
CA TYR A 35 -16.51 18.40 -1.02
C TYR A 35 -17.46 17.77 -2.03
N HIS A 36 -18.07 16.63 -1.72
CA HIS A 36 -19.03 15.93 -2.61
C HIS A 36 -18.44 15.63 -4.01
N SER A 37 -17.11 15.45 -4.10
CA SER A 37 -16.40 15.29 -5.36
C SER A 37 -15.53 14.02 -5.37
N PRO A 38 -15.94 12.99 -6.15
CA PRO A 38 -15.10 11.82 -6.41
C PRO A 38 -13.79 12.17 -7.13
N GLN A 39 -13.80 13.18 -8.00
CA GLN A 39 -12.60 13.68 -8.68
C GLN A 39 -11.57 14.20 -7.68
N LEU A 40 -12.02 15.01 -6.71
CA LEU A 40 -11.14 15.51 -5.68
C LEU A 40 -10.63 14.38 -4.78
N ALA A 41 -11.48 13.41 -4.41
CA ALA A 41 -11.06 12.26 -3.61
C ALA A 41 -9.97 11.43 -4.31
N GLY A 42 -10.13 11.18 -5.62
CA GLY A 42 -9.14 10.51 -6.45
C GLY A 42 -7.84 11.30 -6.57
N ALA A 43 -7.92 12.62 -6.81
CA ALA A 43 -6.77 13.50 -6.86
C ALA A 43 -6.04 13.57 -5.49
N THR A 44 -6.77 13.61 -4.39
CA THR A 44 -6.20 13.60 -3.03
C THR A 44 -5.45 12.29 -2.76
N ALA A 45 -6.04 11.13 -3.09
CA ALA A 45 -5.37 9.84 -2.94
C ALA A 45 -4.11 9.74 -3.82
N PHE A 46 -4.16 10.28 -5.04
CA PHE A 46 -3.02 10.35 -5.94
C PHE A 46 -1.89 11.24 -5.37
N MET A 47 -2.22 12.46 -4.93
CA MET A 47 -1.24 13.38 -4.33
C MET A 47 -0.69 12.87 -2.99
N ALA A 48 -1.43 12.02 -2.28
CA ALA A 48 -0.97 11.39 -1.03
C ALA A 48 0.14 10.36 -1.27
N ALA A 49 0.26 9.81 -2.48
CA ALA A 49 1.19 8.71 -2.77
C ALA A 49 2.23 9.05 -3.85
N LEU A 50 1.84 9.65 -4.98
CA LEU A 50 2.75 9.82 -6.13
C LEU A 50 3.99 10.67 -5.79
N PRO A 51 3.88 11.87 -5.17
CA PRO A 51 5.06 12.69 -4.89
C PRO A 51 6.10 11.95 -4.05
N GLY A 52 5.67 11.21 -3.03
CA GLY A 52 6.52 10.32 -2.24
C GLY A 52 7.19 9.25 -3.08
N ILE A 53 6.45 8.52 -3.92
CA ILE A 53 7.03 7.48 -4.77
C ILE A 53 8.12 8.05 -5.69
N VAL A 54 7.91 9.24 -6.26
CA VAL A 54 8.88 9.92 -7.14
C VAL A 54 10.19 10.24 -6.39
N VAL A 55 10.11 10.71 -5.14
CA VAL A 55 11.30 11.04 -4.34
C VAL A 55 11.87 9.85 -3.56
N SER A 56 11.22 8.68 -3.61
CA SER A 56 11.62 7.48 -2.85
C SER A 56 13.07 7.01 -3.07
N PRO A 57 13.71 7.14 -4.26
CA PRO A 57 15.13 6.81 -4.39
C PRO A 57 16.03 7.71 -3.54
N VAL A 58 15.67 8.97 -3.35
CA VAL A 58 16.44 9.93 -2.53
C VAL A 58 16.27 9.64 -1.03
N ALA A 59 15.08 9.17 -0.62
CA ALA A 59 14.77 8.86 0.77
C ALA A 59 15.75 7.87 1.41
N GLY A 60 16.17 6.82 0.67
CA GLY A 60 17.19 5.88 1.15
C GLY A 60 18.55 6.53 1.41
N ALA A 61 18.99 7.39 0.49
CA ALA A 61 20.25 8.15 0.65
C ALA A 61 20.21 9.08 1.88
N LEU A 62 19.05 9.72 2.11
CA LEU A 62 18.84 10.58 3.27
C LEU A 62 18.87 9.77 4.58
N LEU A 63 18.19 8.62 4.62
CA LEU A 63 18.18 7.70 5.75
C LEU A 63 19.59 7.25 6.14
N ASP A 64 20.40 6.93 5.15
CA ASP A 64 21.78 6.52 5.36
C ASP A 64 22.66 7.69 5.82
N ARG A 65 22.37 8.95 5.44
CA ARG A 65 23.20 10.10 5.81
C ARG A 65 22.83 10.74 7.14
N TYR A 66 21.53 10.86 7.44
CA TYR A 66 21.03 11.69 8.54
C TYR A 66 20.41 10.89 9.70
N GLY A 67 20.38 9.55 9.59
CA GLY A 67 19.83 8.66 10.60
C GLY A 67 18.43 8.16 10.24
N ARG A 68 18.20 6.87 10.45
CA ARG A 68 16.96 6.17 10.08
C ARG A 68 15.84 6.49 11.06
N ALA A 69 16.10 6.37 12.36
CA ALA A 69 15.11 6.65 13.40
C ALA A 69 14.69 8.13 13.37
N ARG A 70 15.64 9.06 13.22
CA ARG A 70 15.37 10.49 13.11
C ARG A 70 14.47 10.84 11.93
N LEU A 71 14.75 10.31 10.74
CA LEU A 71 13.96 10.64 9.55
C LEU A 71 12.60 9.93 9.50
N VAL A 72 12.47 8.73 10.07
CA VAL A 72 11.15 8.11 10.30
C VAL A 72 10.32 8.98 11.24
N THR A 73 10.93 9.51 12.30
CA THR A 73 10.26 10.42 13.23
C THR A 73 9.83 11.72 12.56
N LEU A 74 10.68 12.29 11.70
CA LEU A 74 10.35 13.48 10.90
C LEU A 74 9.11 13.25 10.04
N ASP A 75 9.03 12.11 9.36
CA ASP A 75 7.85 11.77 8.55
C ASP A 75 6.59 11.67 9.40
N TYR A 76 6.63 10.97 10.52
CA TYR A 76 5.47 10.88 11.43
C TYR A 76 5.05 12.24 11.98
N ALA A 77 6.00 13.12 12.32
CA ALA A 77 5.70 14.48 12.76
C ALA A 77 5.04 15.30 11.65
N LEU A 78 5.56 15.24 10.41
CA LEU A 78 4.97 15.96 9.28
C LEU A 78 3.61 15.41 8.89
N ALA A 79 3.40 14.09 8.94
CA ALA A 79 2.09 13.48 8.74
C ALA A 79 1.09 13.95 9.81
N ALA A 80 1.50 14.00 11.08
CA ALA A 80 0.66 14.52 12.16
C ALA A 80 0.29 16.00 11.95
N VAL A 81 1.27 16.85 11.60
CA VAL A 81 1.03 18.26 11.30
C VAL A 81 0.09 18.41 10.11
N ALA A 82 0.34 17.69 9.02
CA ALA A 82 -0.50 17.75 7.82
C ALA A 82 -1.97 17.41 8.12
N LEU A 83 -2.21 16.29 8.81
CA LEU A 83 -3.57 15.85 9.16
C LEU A 83 -4.23 16.76 10.19
N GLY A 84 -3.47 17.25 11.19
CA GLY A 84 -3.93 18.23 12.15
C GLY A 84 -4.29 19.56 11.49
N SER A 85 -3.50 20.03 10.52
CA SER A 85 -3.78 21.22 9.72
C SER A 85 -5.02 21.03 8.86
N ILE A 86 -5.19 19.89 8.19
CA ILE A 86 -6.40 19.59 7.40
C ILE A 86 -7.64 19.61 8.32
N ALA A 87 -7.59 18.90 9.46
CA ALA A 87 -8.69 18.86 10.41
C ALA A 87 -9.03 20.25 10.96
N GLY A 88 -8.02 21.01 11.42
CA GLY A 88 -8.19 22.35 11.98
C GLY A 88 -8.69 23.37 10.96
N LEU A 89 -8.10 23.41 9.76
CA LEU A 89 -8.55 24.32 8.70
C LEU A 89 -9.95 23.95 8.20
N SER A 90 -10.31 22.67 8.14
CA SER A 90 -11.67 22.25 7.77
C SER A 90 -12.69 22.69 8.82
N ALA A 91 -12.37 22.51 10.11
CA ALA A 91 -13.21 22.94 11.23
C ALA A 91 -13.43 24.45 11.26
N LEU A 92 -12.43 25.24 10.82
CA LEU A 92 -12.53 26.69 10.64
C LEU A 92 -13.19 27.11 9.32
N HIS A 93 -13.59 26.15 8.47
CA HIS A 93 -14.08 26.38 7.11
C HIS A 93 -13.11 27.13 6.18
N MET A 94 -11.80 27.06 6.47
CA MET A 94 -10.71 27.72 5.73
C MET A 94 -9.90 26.76 4.86
N LEU A 95 -10.44 25.59 4.52
CA LEU A 95 -9.75 24.57 3.72
C LEU A 95 -10.30 24.50 2.28
N PRO A 96 -9.80 25.34 1.35
CA PRO A 96 -10.13 25.19 -0.06
C PRO A 96 -9.43 23.95 -0.65
N SER A 97 -10.00 23.38 -1.71
CA SER A 97 -9.50 22.14 -2.32
C SER A 97 -8.03 22.19 -2.81
N PRO A 98 -7.49 23.31 -3.35
CA PRO A 98 -6.08 23.37 -3.72
C PRO A 98 -5.14 23.31 -2.50
N LEU A 99 -5.55 23.89 -1.36
CA LEU A 99 -4.76 23.86 -0.13
C LEU A 99 -4.71 22.44 0.45
N LEU A 100 -5.83 21.71 0.42
CA LEU A 100 -5.87 20.29 0.78
C LEU A 100 -4.86 19.49 -0.06
N LEU A 101 -4.89 19.64 -1.39
CA LEU A 101 -3.98 18.91 -2.29
C LEU A 101 -2.51 19.28 -2.02
N ALA A 102 -2.22 20.55 -1.75
CA ALA A 102 -0.88 21.01 -1.42
C ALA A 102 -0.36 20.40 -0.12
N ILE A 103 -1.17 20.41 0.95
CA ILE A 103 -0.79 19.81 2.25
C ILE A 103 -0.49 18.32 2.09
N VAL A 104 -1.38 17.59 1.42
CA VAL A 104 -1.25 16.15 1.18
C VAL A 104 -0.03 15.83 0.31
N ALA A 105 0.23 16.63 -0.73
CA ALA A 105 1.40 16.48 -1.59
C ALA A 105 2.71 16.67 -0.84
N VAL A 106 2.79 17.71 0.00
CA VAL A 106 3.99 17.99 0.82
C VAL A 106 4.22 16.87 1.83
N ALA A 107 3.17 16.39 2.50
CA ALA A 107 3.28 15.25 3.42
C ALA A 107 3.74 13.96 2.71
N SER A 108 3.30 13.75 1.46
CA SER A 108 3.70 12.60 0.66
C SER A 108 5.22 12.55 0.40
N LEU A 109 5.89 13.71 0.28
CA LEU A 109 7.33 13.77 0.01
C LEU A 109 8.19 13.09 1.08
N THR A 110 7.72 13.06 2.34
CA THR A 110 8.45 12.42 3.44
C THR A 110 8.01 10.99 3.69
N ASN A 111 6.85 10.58 3.18
CA ASN A 111 6.28 9.25 3.40
C ASN A 111 7.26 8.09 3.12
N PRO A 112 8.10 8.13 2.07
CA PRO A 112 9.09 7.06 1.84
C PRO A 112 10.11 6.90 2.97
N LEU A 113 10.38 7.94 3.77
CA LEU A 113 11.34 7.87 4.88
C LEU A 113 10.86 6.88 5.95
N SER A 114 9.57 6.87 6.28
CA SER A 114 9.05 5.89 7.24
C SER A 114 8.98 4.48 6.66
N TRP A 115 8.54 4.33 5.41
CA TRP A 115 8.46 3.02 4.73
C TRP A 115 9.83 2.36 4.54
N ALA A 116 10.82 3.10 4.02
CA ALA A 116 12.17 2.59 3.82
C ALA A 116 12.95 2.49 5.15
N GLY A 117 12.73 3.43 6.07
CA GLY A 117 13.31 3.42 7.41
C GLY A 117 12.86 2.20 8.22
N ALA A 118 11.57 1.87 8.19
CA ALA A 118 11.01 0.70 8.86
C ALA A 118 11.74 -0.60 8.47
N ARG A 119 11.88 -0.85 7.16
CA ARG A 119 12.51 -2.06 6.63
C ARG A 119 14.02 -2.12 6.86
N SER A 120 14.68 -0.98 7.00
CA SER A 120 16.13 -0.91 7.25
C SER A 120 16.50 -0.97 8.73
N LEU A 121 15.59 -0.60 9.65
CA LEU A 121 15.85 -0.64 11.09
C LEU A 121 15.80 -2.05 11.69
N PHE A 122 14.96 -2.96 11.16
CA PHE A 122 14.87 -4.34 11.68
C PHE A 122 16.19 -5.12 11.59
N PRO A 123 16.89 -5.17 10.43
CA PRO A 123 18.12 -5.94 10.31
C PRO A 123 19.27 -5.40 11.17
N ILE A 124 19.19 -4.13 11.59
CA ILE A 124 20.22 -3.49 12.41
C ILE A 124 20.02 -3.81 13.90
N LEU A 125 18.78 -3.84 14.38
CA LEU A 125 18.47 -4.15 15.78
C LEU A 125 18.38 -5.65 16.05
N ALA A 126 17.86 -6.44 15.11
CA ALA A 126 17.64 -7.87 15.30
C ALA A 126 18.84 -8.70 14.80
N PRO A 127 19.36 -9.65 15.61
CA PRO A 127 20.30 -10.67 15.15
C PRO A 127 19.79 -11.44 13.93
N ARG A 128 20.71 -11.88 13.05
CA ARG A 128 20.38 -12.59 11.80
C ARG A 128 19.41 -13.77 11.98
N HIS A 129 19.60 -14.57 13.04
CA HIS A 129 18.74 -15.73 13.33
C HIS A 129 17.29 -15.36 13.70
N LEU A 130 17.00 -14.08 13.97
CA LEU A 130 15.66 -13.57 14.28
C LEU A 130 15.03 -12.78 13.14
N TRP A 131 15.68 -12.65 11.98
CA TRP A 131 15.17 -11.84 10.87
C TRP A 131 13.82 -12.33 10.35
N GLU A 132 13.63 -13.64 10.24
CA GLU A 132 12.34 -14.22 9.82
C GLU A 132 11.22 -13.88 10.80
N HIS A 133 11.49 -14.01 12.10
CA HIS A 133 10.53 -13.65 13.14
C HIS A 133 10.22 -12.14 13.13
N ALA A 134 11.23 -11.29 12.93
CA ALA A 134 11.06 -9.84 12.84
C ALA A 134 10.23 -9.44 11.61
N ASN A 135 10.53 -10.02 10.45
CA ASN A 135 9.79 -9.79 9.21
C ASN A 135 8.34 -10.32 9.28
N GLY A 136 8.14 -11.47 9.95
CA GLY A 136 6.82 -12.02 10.20
C GLY A 136 5.98 -11.10 11.08
N LEU A 137 6.59 -10.55 12.14
CA LEU A 137 5.94 -9.57 13.01
C LEU A 137 5.62 -8.27 12.25
N ASP A 138 6.55 -7.81 11.41
CA ASP A 138 6.40 -6.64 10.57
C ASP A 138 5.21 -6.76 9.60
N SER A 139 5.15 -7.88 8.89
CA SER A 139 4.10 -8.20 7.93
C SER A 139 2.75 -8.34 8.63
N SER A 140 2.72 -9.04 9.78
CA SER A 140 1.52 -9.18 10.61
C SER A 140 1.02 -7.82 11.10
N GLY A 141 1.94 -6.91 11.46
CA GLY A 141 1.59 -5.55 11.88
C GLY A 141 0.91 -4.74 10.77
N HIS A 142 1.29 -4.92 9.51
CA HIS A 142 0.60 -4.30 8.37
C HIS A 142 -0.83 -4.84 8.21
N VAL A 143 -0.98 -6.16 8.28
CA VAL A 143 -2.30 -6.80 8.17
C VAL A 143 -3.21 -6.42 9.34
N LEU A 144 -2.68 -6.40 10.56
CA LEU A 144 -3.42 -5.95 11.75
C LEU A 144 -3.85 -4.48 11.64
N ALA A 145 -2.98 -3.62 11.10
CA ALA A 145 -3.35 -2.23 10.84
C ALA A 145 -4.51 -2.15 9.84
N THR A 146 -4.49 -2.88 8.72
CA THR A 146 -5.62 -2.91 7.78
C THR A 146 -6.91 -3.47 8.41
N LEU A 147 -6.81 -4.60 9.12
CA LEU A 147 -7.95 -5.28 9.73
C LEU A 147 -8.63 -4.42 10.80
N LEU A 148 -7.86 -3.73 11.65
CA LEU A 148 -8.40 -3.00 12.81
C LEU A 148 -8.54 -1.50 12.55
N ALA A 149 -7.57 -0.88 11.90
CA ALA A 149 -7.53 0.58 11.74
C ALA A 149 -8.51 1.07 10.65
N SER A 150 -8.78 0.29 9.61
CA SER A 150 -9.75 0.67 8.57
C SER A 150 -11.19 0.77 9.13
N PRO A 151 -11.71 -0.22 9.90
CA PRO A 151 -12.99 -0.08 10.59
C PRO A 151 -13.03 1.08 11.57
N VAL A 152 -11.97 1.27 12.38
CA VAL A 152 -11.88 2.37 13.33
C VAL A 152 -11.94 3.72 12.62
N ALA A 153 -11.18 3.89 11.53
CA ALA A 153 -11.20 5.12 10.74
C ALA A 153 -12.58 5.39 10.12
N GLY A 154 -13.19 4.39 9.49
CA GLY A 154 -14.54 4.53 8.93
C GLY A 154 -15.59 4.85 10.01
N ALA A 155 -15.50 4.20 11.18
CA ALA A 155 -16.38 4.46 12.31
C ALA A 155 -16.22 5.88 12.86
N LEU A 156 -14.99 6.38 13.00
CA LEU A 156 -14.74 7.76 13.43
C LEU A 156 -15.35 8.76 12.44
N VAL A 157 -15.15 8.55 11.13
CA VAL A 157 -15.76 9.39 10.10
C VAL A 157 -17.29 9.35 10.18
N GLY A 158 -17.87 8.16 10.32
CA GLY A 158 -19.33 7.98 10.32
C GLY A 158 -20.04 8.44 11.59
N LEU A 159 -19.38 8.36 12.76
CA LEU A 159 -19.99 8.65 14.06
C LEU A 159 -19.70 10.07 14.57
N VAL A 160 -18.48 10.56 14.33
CA VAL A 160 -18.01 11.83 14.94
C VAL A 160 -17.58 12.84 13.87
N GLY A 161 -17.42 12.43 12.61
CA GLY A 161 -17.09 13.29 11.48
C GLY A 161 -15.65 13.13 10.98
N GLY A 162 -15.42 13.56 9.74
CA GLY A 162 -14.14 13.37 9.06
C GLY A 162 -12.98 14.16 9.69
N GLU A 163 -13.23 15.36 10.21
CA GLU A 163 -12.23 16.18 10.89
C GLU A 163 -11.67 15.46 12.12
N TRP A 164 -12.55 14.89 12.95
CA TRP A 164 -12.14 14.15 14.15
C TRP A 164 -11.44 12.84 13.81
N ALA A 165 -11.82 12.17 12.72
CA ALA A 165 -11.11 11.00 12.22
C ALA A 165 -9.68 11.34 11.80
N LEU A 166 -9.49 12.45 11.07
CA LEU A 166 -8.16 12.94 10.67
C LEU A 166 -7.33 13.41 11.86
N ALA A 167 -7.93 14.11 12.83
CA ALA A 167 -7.26 14.50 14.07
C ALA A 167 -6.83 13.28 14.91
N SER A 168 -7.64 12.22 14.92
CA SER A 168 -7.31 10.96 15.59
C SER A 168 -6.14 10.26 14.92
N ALA A 169 -6.11 10.22 13.57
CA ALA A 169 -4.96 9.71 12.82
C ALA A 169 -3.69 10.54 13.09
N ALA A 170 -3.82 11.87 13.18
CA ALA A 170 -2.73 12.75 13.57
C ALA A 170 -2.19 12.41 14.97
N ALA A 171 -3.06 12.18 15.96
CA ALA A 171 -2.68 11.79 17.31
C ALA A 171 -1.93 10.45 17.34
N VAL A 172 -2.34 9.47 16.52
CA VAL A 172 -1.62 8.20 16.35
C VAL A 172 -0.22 8.42 15.79
N TYR A 173 -0.06 9.32 14.83
CA TYR A 173 1.26 9.70 14.31
C TYR A 173 2.13 10.44 15.33
N VAL A 174 1.55 11.31 16.16
CA VAL A 174 2.27 11.94 17.28
C VAL A 174 2.79 10.88 18.25
N ALA A 175 1.95 9.90 18.62
CA ALA A 175 2.36 8.79 19.47
C ALA A 175 3.48 7.96 18.83
N ALA A 176 3.37 7.65 17.53
CA ALA A 176 4.42 6.95 16.78
C ALA A 176 5.74 7.73 16.79
N ALA A 177 5.70 9.04 16.51
CA ALA A 177 6.85 9.93 16.54
C ALA A 177 7.49 9.99 17.94
N ALA A 178 6.69 10.16 18.99
CA ALA A 178 7.18 10.22 20.38
C ALA A 178 7.89 8.92 20.82
N ILE A 179 7.40 7.77 20.36
CA ILE A 179 8.06 6.47 20.60
C ILE A 179 9.38 6.39 19.82
N MET A 180 9.38 6.82 18.56
CA MET A 180 10.56 6.80 17.69
C MET A 180 11.65 7.79 18.12
N LEU A 181 11.30 8.95 18.69
CA LEU A 181 12.26 9.92 19.26
C LEU A 181 13.18 9.30 20.32
N ARG A 182 12.69 8.29 21.05
CA ARG A 182 13.43 7.59 22.11
C ARG A 182 14.24 6.41 21.57
N LEU A 183 14.31 6.23 20.26
CA LEU A 183 15.14 5.23 19.62
C LEU A 183 16.44 5.89 19.15
N SER A 184 17.56 5.46 19.71
CA SER A 184 18.87 5.92 19.25
C SER A 184 19.15 5.36 17.85
N ASP A 185 19.61 6.23 16.95
CA ASP A 185 20.08 5.77 15.66
C ASP A 185 21.29 4.84 15.87
N PRO A 186 21.24 3.59 15.37
CA PRO A 186 22.37 2.69 15.49
C PRO A 186 23.57 3.27 14.72
N PRO A 187 24.81 3.09 15.23
CA PRO A 187 26.00 3.65 14.59
C PRO A 187 26.08 3.16 13.14
N ASN A 188 26.17 4.11 12.22
CA ASN A 188 26.12 3.86 10.80
C ASN A 188 27.47 3.29 10.33
N LYS A 189 27.59 1.96 10.29
CA LYS A 189 28.88 1.28 10.07
C LYS A 189 29.22 0.98 8.61
N VAL A 190 28.35 1.28 7.65
CA VAL A 190 28.62 0.97 6.24
C VAL A 190 28.45 2.22 5.38
N PRO A 191 29.54 2.77 4.83
CA PRO A 191 29.45 3.81 3.81
C PRO A 191 28.69 3.27 2.60
N VAL A 192 27.72 4.03 2.09
CA VAL A 192 27.06 3.72 0.83
C VAL A 192 28.08 3.91 -0.30
N ILE A 193 28.56 2.81 -0.86
CA ILE A 193 29.47 2.85 -2.01
C ILE A 193 28.63 3.11 -3.28
N GLY A 194 28.78 4.30 -3.86
CA GLY A 194 28.17 4.69 -5.15
C GLY A 194 26.90 5.54 -5.05
N SER A 195 26.48 6.11 -6.19
CA SER A 195 25.28 6.96 -6.27
C SER A 195 24.00 6.11 -6.16
N VAL A 196 23.09 6.48 -5.25
CA VAL A 196 21.79 5.81 -5.10
C VAL A 196 20.97 5.86 -6.40
N LEU A 197 21.05 6.98 -7.12
CA LEU A 197 20.39 7.14 -8.41
C LEU A 197 20.99 6.21 -9.47
N GLN A 198 22.31 6.05 -9.48
CA GLN A 198 23.00 5.12 -10.38
C GLN A 198 22.62 3.66 -10.07
N ASN A 199 22.54 3.29 -8.80
CA ASN A 199 22.09 1.97 -8.37
C ASN A 199 20.63 1.69 -8.73
N ALA A 200 19.74 2.68 -8.59
CA ALA A 200 18.35 2.60 -9.02
C ALA A 200 18.25 2.43 -10.54
N TRP A 201 19.02 3.20 -11.30
CA TRP A 201 19.08 3.10 -12.77
C TRP A 201 19.56 1.72 -13.24
N LEU A 202 20.62 1.19 -12.63
CA LEU A 202 21.11 -0.16 -12.94
C LEU A 202 20.08 -1.24 -12.59
N GLY A 203 19.38 -1.10 -11.45
CA GLY A 203 18.28 -1.98 -11.05
C GLY A 203 17.12 -1.94 -12.05
N LEU A 204 16.75 -0.74 -12.53
CA LEU A 204 15.74 -0.56 -13.56
C LEU A 204 16.15 -1.23 -14.88
N LYS A 205 17.39 -1.00 -15.34
CA LYS A 205 17.93 -1.62 -16.56
C LYS A 205 17.93 -3.15 -16.47
N TYR A 206 18.29 -3.71 -15.32
CA TYR A 206 18.21 -5.15 -15.08
C TYR A 206 16.76 -5.65 -15.12
N MET A 207 15.85 -4.96 -14.43
CA MET A 207 14.44 -5.34 -14.35
C MET A 207 13.78 -5.35 -15.73
N VAL A 208 14.01 -4.33 -16.56
CA VAL A 208 13.45 -4.23 -17.92
C VAL A 208 13.99 -5.33 -18.85
N ARG A 209 15.23 -5.79 -18.62
CA ARG A 209 15.86 -6.87 -19.39
C ARG A 209 15.44 -8.25 -18.94
N ASN A 210 15.06 -8.43 -17.68
CA ASN A 210 14.61 -9.71 -17.16
C ASN A 210 13.10 -9.91 -17.49
N PRO A 211 12.74 -10.87 -18.35
CA PRO A 211 11.35 -11.02 -18.81
C PRO A 211 10.37 -11.31 -17.68
N SER A 212 10.79 -12.09 -16.68
CA SER A 212 9.95 -12.42 -15.52
C SER A 212 9.68 -11.18 -14.66
N LEU A 213 10.71 -10.37 -14.36
CA LEU A 213 10.54 -9.15 -13.57
C LEU A 213 9.74 -8.08 -14.30
N ARG A 214 9.94 -7.92 -15.60
CA ARG A 214 9.13 -7.04 -16.44
C ARG A 214 7.67 -7.49 -16.47
N GLY A 215 7.43 -8.78 -16.62
CA GLY A 215 6.09 -9.36 -16.59
C GLY A 215 5.39 -9.14 -15.26
N LEU A 216 6.08 -9.38 -14.14
CA LEU A 216 5.58 -9.08 -12.80
C LEU A 216 5.29 -7.59 -12.60
N ALA A 217 6.15 -6.71 -13.13
CA ALA A 217 5.97 -5.27 -13.06
C ALA A 217 4.67 -4.83 -13.77
N LEU A 218 4.47 -5.25 -15.02
CA LEU A 218 3.26 -4.95 -15.78
C LEU A 218 2.02 -5.53 -15.10
N THR A 219 2.07 -6.79 -14.69
CA THR A 219 0.97 -7.49 -14.02
C THR A 219 0.50 -6.73 -12.78
N LEU A 220 1.40 -6.42 -11.86
CA LEU A 220 1.04 -5.83 -10.58
C LEU A 220 0.74 -4.34 -10.70
N SER A 221 1.46 -3.58 -11.55
CA SER A 221 1.08 -2.19 -11.82
C SER A 221 -0.34 -2.12 -12.38
N THR A 222 -0.71 -2.94 -13.36
CA THR A 222 -2.08 -2.95 -13.92
C THR A 222 -3.11 -3.44 -12.92
N TYR A 223 -2.81 -4.48 -12.13
CA TYR A 223 -3.71 -4.96 -11.07
C TYR A 223 -3.95 -3.87 -10.00
N ASN A 224 -2.90 -3.13 -9.63
CA ASN A 224 -3.00 -2.03 -8.69
C ASN A 224 -3.78 -0.83 -9.23
N VAL A 225 -3.81 -0.60 -10.55
CA VAL A 225 -4.73 0.38 -11.15
C VAL A 225 -6.18 0.03 -10.82
N GLY A 226 -6.58 -1.24 -10.99
CA GLY A 226 -7.91 -1.71 -10.60
C GLY A 226 -8.20 -1.44 -9.12
N ASN A 227 -7.26 -1.80 -8.23
CA ASN A 227 -7.40 -1.55 -6.79
C ASN A 227 -7.52 -0.06 -6.44
N GLY A 228 -6.74 0.80 -7.11
CA GLY A 228 -6.84 2.25 -6.96
C GLY A 228 -8.20 2.79 -7.39
N VAL A 229 -8.78 2.24 -8.46
CA VAL A 229 -10.14 2.58 -8.87
C VAL A 229 -11.16 2.17 -7.81
N LEU A 230 -11.04 0.96 -7.26
CA LEU A 230 -11.93 0.47 -6.20
C LEU A 230 -11.84 1.29 -4.91
N ALA A 231 -10.66 1.83 -4.59
CA ALA A 231 -10.48 2.67 -3.41
C ALA A 231 -11.40 3.91 -3.40
N ILE A 232 -11.80 4.42 -4.57
CA ILE A 232 -12.72 5.55 -4.71
C ILE A 232 -14.14 5.08 -5.10
N ALA A 233 -14.24 4.12 -6.02
CA ALA A 233 -15.53 3.65 -6.52
C ALA A 233 -16.36 2.91 -5.45
N VAL A 234 -15.73 2.13 -4.56
CA VAL A 234 -16.44 1.38 -3.50
C VAL A 234 -17.06 2.32 -2.47
N PRO A 235 -16.35 3.31 -1.89
CA PRO A 235 -16.97 4.31 -1.04
C PRO A 235 -18.13 5.04 -1.73
N VAL A 236 -17.98 5.46 -2.98
CA VAL A 236 -19.05 6.17 -3.71
C VAL A 236 -20.25 5.26 -3.99
N LEU A 237 -20.03 3.98 -4.30
CA LEU A 237 -21.10 2.99 -4.44
C LEU A 237 -21.87 2.82 -3.12
N VAL A 238 -21.17 2.65 -2.00
CA VAL A 238 -21.77 2.40 -0.69
C VAL A 238 -22.52 3.62 -0.15
N LEU A 239 -21.91 4.81 -0.24
CA LEU A 239 -22.50 6.05 0.25
C LEU A 239 -23.61 6.57 -0.68
N GLY A 240 -23.40 6.48 -2.00
CA GLY A 240 -24.30 7.06 -3.00
C GLY A 240 -25.42 6.12 -3.43
N ARG A 241 -25.12 4.87 -3.82
CA ARG A 241 -26.14 3.92 -4.32
C ARG A 241 -26.84 3.20 -3.17
N LEU A 242 -26.09 2.74 -2.19
CA LEU A 242 -26.62 1.96 -1.06
C LEU A 242 -27.03 2.81 0.13
N HIS A 243 -26.84 4.13 0.07
CA HIS A 243 -27.21 5.10 1.10
C HIS A 243 -26.76 4.68 2.52
N SER A 244 -25.59 4.03 2.59
CA SER A 244 -25.02 3.49 3.82
C SER A 244 -24.03 4.47 4.45
N THR A 245 -23.49 4.13 5.62
CA THR A 245 -22.62 5.03 6.39
C THR A 245 -21.13 4.82 6.07
N PRO A 246 -20.26 5.82 6.31
CA PRO A 246 -18.81 5.67 6.20
C PRO A 246 -18.24 4.53 7.07
N SER A 247 -18.88 4.25 8.20
CA SER A 247 -18.55 3.13 9.08
C SER A 247 -18.59 1.79 8.34
N VAL A 248 -19.59 1.60 7.46
CA VAL A 248 -19.71 0.40 6.63
C VAL A 248 -18.54 0.27 5.67
N VAL A 249 -18.09 1.37 5.05
CA VAL A 249 -16.90 1.36 4.17
C VAL A 249 -15.65 0.92 4.93
N GLY A 250 -15.44 1.44 6.15
CA GLY A 250 -14.35 1.01 7.01
C GLY A 250 -14.41 -0.48 7.36
N LEU A 251 -15.60 -0.99 7.70
CA LEU A 251 -15.85 -2.41 7.98
C LEU A 251 -15.56 -3.29 6.76
N LEU A 252 -15.95 -2.87 5.56
CA LEU A 252 -15.67 -3.59 4.31
C LEU A 252 -14.16 -3.72 4.08
N TRP A 253 -13.40 -2.64 4.23
CA TRP A 253 -11.93 -2.68 4.09
C TRP A 253 -11.26 -3.52 5.19
N GLY A 254 -11.77 -3.47 6.41
CA GLY A 254 -11.32 -4.37 7.49
C GLY A 254 -11.59 -5.84 7.17
N ALA A 255 -12.78 -6.16 6.66
CA ALA A 255 -13.14 -7.51 6.21
C ALA A 255 -12.24 -7.98 5.06
N MET A 256 -11.90 -7.11 4.11
CA MET A 256 -10.91 -7.39 3.06
C MET A 256 -9.55 -7.76 3.66
N GLY A 257 -9.05 -6.98 4.62
CA GLY A 257 -7.79 -7.25 5.31
C GLY A 257 -7.81 -8.58 6.07
N GLY A 258 -8.91 -8.89 6.75
CA GLY A 258 -9.10 -10.16 7.48
C GLY A 258 -9.17 -11.37 6.56
N ALA A 259 -9.90 -11.27 5.45
CA ALA A 259 -9.96 -12.29 4.41
C ALA A 259 -8.60 -12.49 3.74
N GLY A 260 -7.87 -11.39 3.49
CA GLY A 260 -6.48 -11.41 3.03
C GLY A 260 -5.57 -12.19 3.96
N LEU A 261 -5.63 -11.92 5.26
CA LEU A 261 -4.87 -12.66 6.27
C LEU A 261 -5.19 -14.16 6.24
N ALA A 262 -6.48 -14.50 6.29
CA ALA A 262 -6.93 -15.89 6.29
C ALA A 262 -6.46 -16.61 5.02
N SER A 263 -6.57 -15.96 3.86
CA SER A 263 -6.13 -16.52 2.58
C SER A 263 -4.62 -16.74 2.51
N ALA A 264 -3.82 -15.81 3.03
CA ALA A 264 -2.36 -15.94 3.07
C ALA A 264 -1.92 -17.09 3.99
N LEU A 265 -2.58 -17.26 5.14
CA LEU A 265 -2.32 -18.37 6.06
C LEU A 265 -2.68 -19.72 5.45
N VAL A 266 -3.79 -19.82 4.72
CA VAL A 266 -4.20 -21.04 4.03
C VAL A 266 -3.29 -21.34 2.84
N ALA A 267 -3.04 -20.34 1.99
CA ALA A 267 -2.21 -20.49 0.80
C ALA A 267 -0.74 -20.82 1.16
N GLY A 268 -0.22 -20.27 2.26
CA GLY A 268 1.13 -20.55 2.77
C GLY A 268 1.34 -21.98 3.27
N ARG A 269 0.29 -22.77 3.47
CA ARG A 269 0.40 -24.20 3.80
C ARG A 269 0.71 -25.07 2.60
N PHE A 270 0.54 -24.56 1.39
CA PHE A 270 0.77 -25.29 0.16
C PHE A 270 2.10 -24.87 -0.48
N SER A 271 2.82 -25.83 -1.05
CA SER A 271 4.04 -25.51 -1.82
C SER A 271 3.66 -24.73 -3.08
N SER A 272 4.27 -23.55 -3.25
CA SER A 272 4.14 -22.72 -4.44
C SER A 272 5.05 -23.15 -5.59
N GLN A 273 5.92 -24.15 -5.36
CA GLN A 273 6.98 -24.53 -6.30
C GLN A 273 6.42 -25.01 -7.64
N GLY A 274 6.80 -24.31 -8.72
CA GLY A 274 6.37 -24.61 -10.09
C GLY A 274 4.93 -24.18 -10.39
N ARG A 275 4.24 -23.57 -9.43
CA ARG A 275 2.84 -23.12 -9.52
C ARG A 275 2.71 -21.61 -9.33
N GLU A 276 3.81 -20.88 -9.20
CA GLU A 276 3.79 -19.45 -8.86
C GLU A 276 3.00 -18.63 -9.88
N ARG A 277 3.20 -18.88 -11.17
CA ARG A 277 2.42 -18.23 -12.25
C ARG A 277 0.93 -18.56 -12.17
N GLN A 278 0.57 -19.79 -11.82
CA GLN A 278 -0.83 -20.20 -11.67
C GLN A 278 -1.48 -19.57 -10.45
N LEU A 279 -0.75 -19.44 -9.34
CA LEU A 279 -1.21 -18.76 -8.13
C LEU A 279 -1.47 -17.27 -8.38
N ILE A 280 -0.58 -16.60 -9.13
CA ILE A 280 -0.77 -15.19 -9.53
C ILE A 280 -2.03 -15.05 -10.39
N ILE A 281 -2.16 -15.83 -11.46
CA ILE A 281 -3.31 -15.76 -12.37
C ILE A 281 -4.61 -16.12 -11.64
N GLY A 282 -4.61 -17.19 -10.85
CA GLY A 282 -5.76 -17.62 -10.07
C GLY A 282 -6.21 -16.55 -9.08
N GLY A 283 -5.27 -15.92 -8.37
CA GLY A 283 -5.55 -14.77 -7.50
C GLY A 283 -6.19 -13.61 -8.28
N ILE A 284 -5.59 -13.19 -9.40
CA ILE A 284 -6.14 -12.10 -10.22
C ILE A 284 -7.54 -12.45 -10.73
N LEU A 285 -7.80 -13.69 -11.16
CA LEU A 285 -9.11 -14.12 -11.65
C LEU A 285 -10.17 -14.10 -10.53
N ILE A 286 -9.84 -14.57 -9.32
CA ILE A 286 -10.72 -14.46 -8.15
C ILE A 286 -11.02 -12.98 -7.87
N GLY A 287 -9.99 -12.13 -7.85
CA GLY A 287 -10.15 -10.68 -7.66
C GLY A 287 -10.97 -10.02 -8.78
N THR A 288 -10.85 -10.50 -10.01
CA THR A 288 -11.61 -10.02 -11.17
C THR A 288 -13.08 -10.38 -11.04
N VAL A 289 -13.40 -11.63 -10.69
CA VAL A 289 -14.78 -12.10 -10.46
C VAL A 289 -15.41 -11.30 -9.32
N ALA A 290 -14.69 -11.15 -8.21
CA ALA A 290 -15.11 -10.34 -7.07
C ALA A 290 -15.40 -8.88 -7.49
N THR A 291 -14.52 -8.28 -8.29
CA THR A 291 -14.71 -6.92 -8.80
C THR A 291 -15.91 -6.81 -9.75
N ALA A 292 -16.13 -7.81 -10.60
CA ALA A 292 -17.24 -7.86 -11.54
C ALA A 292 -18.62 -8.04 -10.86
N MET A 293 -18.66 -8.46 -9.60
CA MET A 293 -19.89 -8.48 -8.81
C MET A 293 -20.35 -7.07 -8.39
N LEU A 294 -19.43 -6.11 -8.23
CA LEU A 294 -19.73 -4.78 -7.69
C LEU A 294 -20.67 -3.92 -8.58
N PRO A 295 -20.56 -3.90 -9.93
CA PRO A 295 -21.50 -3.17 -10.79
C PRO A 295 -22.96 -3.58 -10.58
N PHE A 296 -23.21 -4.85 -10.23
CA PHE A 296 -24.53 -5.44 -10.02
C PHE A 296 -24.98 -5.39 -8.55
N ALA A 297 -24.18 -4.82 -7.65
CA ALA A 297 -24.48 -4.78 -6.24
C ALA A 297 -25.65 -3.83 -5.96
N ASN A 298 -26.80 -4.41 -5.60
CA ASN A 298 -28.02 -3.70 -5.20
C ASN A 298 -28.24 -3.70 -3.68
N ASN A 299 -27.40 -4.40 -2.91
CA ASN A 299 -27.47 -4.45 -1.46
C ASN A 299 -26.06 -4.60 -0.87
N LEU A 300 -25.95 -4.38 0.44
CA LEU A 300 -24.68 -4.42 1.15
C LEU A 300 -24.06 -5.82 1.20
N VAL A 301 -24.88 -6.88 1.18
CA VAL A 301 -24.39 -8.26 1.22
C VAL A 301 -23.56 -8.58 -0.01
N VAL A 302 -24.00 -8.18 -1.21
CA VAL A 302 -23.23 -8.40 -2.45
C VAL A 302 -21.89 -7.66 -2.40
N VAL A 303 -21.86 -6.41 -1.90
CA VAL A 303 -20.62 -5.65 -1.74
C VAL A 303 -19.71 -6.34 -0.71
N ALA A 304 -20.24 -6.77 0.43
CA ALA A 304 -19.46 -7.45 1.46
C ALA A 304 -18.84 -8.76 0.96
N VAL A 305 -19.61 -9.57 0.22
CA VAL A 305 -19.10 -10.79 -0.41
C VAL A 305 -18.02 -10.46 -1.43
N ALA A 306 -18.25 -9.49 -2.32
CA ALA A 306 -17.27 -9.07 -3.32
C ALA A 306 -15.96 -8.60 -2.68
N ILE A 307 -16.02 -7.71 -1.67
CA ILE A 307 -14.84 -7.19 -0.99
C ILE A 307 -14.12 -8.28 -0.19
N THR A 308 -14.85 -9.22 0.42
CA THR A 308 -14.27 -10.37 1.12
C THR A 308 -13.54 -11.30 0.13
N LEU A 309 -14.14 -11.59 -1.03
CA LEU A 309 -13.50 -12.39 -2.08
C LEU A 309 -12.27 -11.70 -2.67
N LEU A 310 -12.31 -10.37 -2.84
CA LEU A 310 -11.13 -9.55 -3.16
C LEU A 310 -10.02 -9.74 -2.13
N GLY A 311 -10.34 -9.74 -0.84
CA GLY A 311 -9.40 -10.08 0.23
C GLY A 311 -8.83 -11.50 0.06
N CYS A 312 -9.68 -12.49 -0.17
CA CYS A 312 -9.25 -13.88 -0.38
C CYS A 312 -8.30 -14.07 -1.58
N SER A 313 -8.36 -13.18 -2.58
CA SER A 313 -7.49 -13.21 -3.75
C SER A 313 -6.03 -12.84 -3.44
N ALA A 314 -5.79 -12.05 -2.38
CA ALA A 314 -4.49 -11.46 -2.08
C ALA A 314 -3.45 -12.50 -1.67
N GLY A 315 -3.81 -13.50 -0.86
CA GLY A 315 -2.86 -14.51 -0.34
C GLY A 315 -2.14 -15.30 -1.44
N PRO A 316 -2.86 -16.06 -2.30
CA PRO A 316 -2.26 -16.78 -3.42
C PRO A 316 -1.47 -15.86 -4.36
N PHE A 317 -2.00 -14.67 -4.63
CA PHE A 317 -1.36 -13.67 -5.49
C PHE A 317 0.00 -13.23 -4.93
N ASP A 318 0.06 -12.79 -3.67
CA ASP A 318 1.28 -12.29 -3.05
C ASP A 318 2.33 -13.39 -2.90
N ILE A 319 1.93 -14.60 -2.49
CA ILE A 319 2.86 -15.73 -2.38
C ILE A 319 3.48 -16.05 -3.73
N GLY A 320 2.67 -16.20 -4.78
CA GLY A 320 3.17 -16.47 -6.13
C GLY A 320 4.09 -15.36 -6.62
N LEU A 321 3.71 -14.10 -6.41
CA LEU A 321 4.47 -12.91 -6.79
C LEU A 321 5.85 -12.86 -6.12
N PHE A 322 5.90 -12.92 -4.78
CA PHE A 322 7.16 -12.82 -4.04
C PHE A 322 8.06 -14.02 -4.31
N THR A 323 7.52 -15.24 -4.36
CA THR A 323 8.29 -16.46 -4.65
C THR A 323 8.90 -16.41 -6.06
N LEU A 324 8.10 -16.06 -7.07
CA LEU A 324 8.58 -15.98 -8.45
C LEU A 324 9.66 -14.90 -8.60
N ARG A 325 9.44 -13.73 -7.97
CA ARG A 325 10.43 -12.65 -7.96
C ARG A 325 11.75 -13.09 -7.32
N GLN A 326 11.69 -13.81 -6.20
CA GLN A 326 12.88 -14.34 -5.53
C GLN A 326 13.66 -15.32 -6.40
N ARG A 327 12.97 -16.30 -6.98
CA ARG A 327 13.61 -17.37 -7.77
C ARG A 327 14.18 -16.88 -9.10
N ARG A 328 13.51 -15.93 -9.74
CA ARG A 328 13.88 -15.41 -11.09
C ARG A 328 14.82 -14.21 -11.05
N THR A 329 15.27 -13.79 -9.88
CA THR A 329 16.24 -12.70 -9.73
C THR A 329 17.61 -13.24 -9.37
N ASN A 330 18.63 -12.88 -10.15
CA ASN A 330 20.01 -13.21 -9.82
C ASN A 330 20.36 -12.65 -8.43
N PRO A 331 20.97 -13.45 -7.53
CA PRO A 331 21.32 -13.02 -6.17
C PRO A 331 22.09 -11.69 -6.11
N ALA A 332 22.98 -11.42 -7.07
CA ALA A 332 23.77 -10.19 -7.14
C ALA A 332 22.93 -8.92 -7.39
N TRP A 333 21.73 -9.08 -7.94
CA TRP A 333 20.80 -8.01 -8.27
C TRP A 333 19.60 -7.95 -7.34
N PHE A 334 19.45 -8.93 -6.44
CA PHE A 334 18.25 -9.10 -5.62
C PHE A 334 17.84 -7.80 -4.91
N GLY A 335 18.72 -7.18 -4.11
CA GLY A 335 18.36 -5.94 -3.41
C GLY A 335 17.97 -4.76 -4.33
N ARG A 336 18.77 -4.48 -5.36
CA ARG A 336 18.59 -3.31 -6.24
C ARG A 336 17.41 -3.46 -7.19
N ALA A 337 17.29 -4.61 -7.86
CA ALA A 337 16.21 -4.87 -8.81
C ALA A 337 14.87 -5.10 -8.12
N PHE A 338 14.87 -5.72 -6.93
CA PHE A 338 13.64 -5.94 -6.15
C PHE A 338 13.03 -4.62 -5.69
N ALA A 339 13.84 -3.68 -5.18
CA ALA A 339 13.37 -2.38 -4.74
C ALA A 339 12.73 -1.57 -5.88
N VAL A 340 13.39 -1.52 -7.05
CA VAL A 340 12.86 -0.84 -8.24
C VAL A 340 11.57 -1.50 -8.73
N SER A 341 11.53 -2.83 -8.77
CA SER A 341 10.32 -3.56 -9.16
C SER A 341 9.17 -3.24 -8.20
N MET A 342 9.39 -3.30 -6.88
CA MET A 342 8.38 -2.94 -5.88
C MET A 342 7.88 -1.49 -6.03
N ALA A 343 8.76 -0.53 -6.29
CA ALA A 343 8.37 0.86 -6.48
C ALA A 343 7.47 1.04 -7.72
N LEU A 344 7.83 0.43 -8.86
CA LEU A 344 7.04 0.50 -10.08
C LEU A 344 5.67 -0.18 -9.93
N ASN A 345 5.63 -1.29 -9.21
CA ASN A 345 4.39 -1.99 -8.90
C ASN A 345 3.41 -1.10 -8.12
N SER A 346 3.92 -0.35 -7.13
CA SER A 346 3.09 0.52 -6.29
C SER A 346 2.50 1.71 -7.05
N LEU A 347 3.07 2.11 -8.20
CA LEU A 347 2.56 3.24 -9.00
C LEU A 347 1.15 3.00 -9.56
N GLY A 348 0.74 1.74 -9.72
CA GLY A 348 -0.59 1.44 -10.26
C GLY A 348 -1.72 2.01 -9.41
N ASN A 349 -1.61 1.95 -8.08
CA ASN A 349 -2.66 2.37 -7.15
C ASN A 349 -2.95 3.88 -7.20
N PRO A 350 -1.97 4.80 -7.10
CA PRO A 350 -2.24 6.22 -7.23
C PRO A 350 -2.80 6.57 -8.61
N ILE A 351 -2.25 5.98 -9.68
CA ILE A 351 -2.76 6.19 -11.05
C ILE A 351 -4.23 5.75 -11.15
N GLY A 352 -4.55 4.56 -10.64
CA GLY A 352 -5.93 4.07 -10.57
C GLY A 352 -6.85 5.00 -9.79
N SER A 353 -6.39 5.51 -8.65
CA SER A 353 -7.17 6.45 -7.82
C SER A 353 -7.42 7.77 -8.53
N ALA A 354 -6.43 8.31 -9.25
CA ALA A 354 -6.58 9.51 -10.06
C ALA A 354 -7.60 9.32 -11.20
N LEU A 355 -7.54 8.18 -11.89
CA LEU A 355 -8.48 7.83 -12.96
C LEU A 355 -9.89 7.56 -12.43
N ALA A 356 -9.99 7.01 -11.21
CA ALA A 356 -11.25 6.68 -10.56
C ALA A 356 -12.16 7.90 -10.45
N GLY A 357 -11.61 9.04 -10.07
CA GLY A 357 -12.38 10.26 -9.83
C GLY A 357 -13.25 10.69 -11.02
N PRO A 358 -12.65 10.98 -12.19
CA PRO A 358 -13.40 11.28 -13.41
C PRO A 358 -14.32 10.14 -13.86
N LEU A 359 -13.86 8.89 -13.78
CA LEU A 359 -14.66 7.73 -14.19
C LEU A 359 -15.93 7.57 -13.35
N VAL A 360 -15.81 7.70 -12.02
CA VAL A 360 -16.92 7.58 -11.07
C VAL A 360 -17.91 8.72 -11.25
N ALA A 361 -17.43 9.93 -11.54
CA ALA A 361 -18.28 11.08 -11.81
C ALA A 361 -19.10 10.95 -13.10
N TRP A 362 -18.54 10.27 -14.11
CA TRP A 362 -19.30 9.90 -15.30
C TRP A 362 -20.27 8.75 -15.02
N SER A 363 -19.76 7.65 -14.45
CA SER A 363 -20.57 6.49 -14.07
C SER A 363 -19.82 5.62 -13.06
N VAL A 364 -20.41 5.39 -11.90
CA VAL A 364 -19.90 4.43 -10.90
C VAL A 364 -19.71 3.04 -11.52
N ASN A 365 -20.68 2.57 -12.32
CA ASN A 365 -20.57 1.28 -13.01
C ASN A 365 -19.46 1.29 -14.07
N GLY A 366 -19.30 2.41 -14.80
CA GLY A 366 -18.20 2.58 -15.75
C GLY A 366 -16.83 2.47 -15.09
N ALA A 367 -16.65 3.10 -13.93
CA ALA A 367 -15.44 2.96 -13.14
C ALA A 367 -15.19 1.53 -12.67
N LEU A 368 -16.22 0.84 -12.16
CA LEU A 368 -16.10 -0.55 -11.73
C LEU A 368 -15.76 -1.49 -12.90
N TRP A 369 -16.36 -1.31 -14.08
CA TRP A 369 -15.99 -2.07 -15.27
C TRP A 369 -14.59 -1.75 -15.78
N ALA A 370 -14.13 -0.50 -15.65
CA ALA A 370 -12.74 -0.15 -15.93
C ALA A 370 -11.77 -0.86 -14.97
N ALA A 371 -12.13 -1.02 -13.69
CA ALA A 371 -11.37 -1.83 -12.74
C ALA A 371 -11.34 -3.31 -13.14
N VAL A 372 -12.48 -3.89 -13.55
CA VAL A 372 -12.54 -5.27 -14.09
C VAL A 372 -11.63 -5.42 -15.31
N ALA A 373 -11.68 -4.48 -16.26
CA ALA A 373 -10.85 -4.49 -17.45
C ALA A 373 -9.35 -4.44 -17.09
N ALA A 374 -8.97 -3.59 -16.12
CA ALA A 374 -7.59 -3.55 -15.62
C ALA A 374 -7.18 -4.90 -14.99
N CYS A 375 -8.02 -5.52 -14.17
CA CYS A 375 -7.73 -6.84 -13.59
C CYS A 375 -7.61 -7.95 -14.65
N LEU A 376 -8.49 -7.95 -15.68
CA LEU A 376 -8.40 -8.89 -16.79
C LEU A 376 -7.11 -8.70 -17.60
N LEU A 377 -6.76 -7.45 -17.93
CA LEU A 377 -5.50 -7.14 -18.61
C LEU A 377 -4.29 -7.58 -17.77
N ALA A 378 -4.36 -7.40 -16.44
CA ALA A 378 -3.34 -7.89 -15.53
C ALA A 378 -3.18 -9.41 -15.58
N ALA A 379 -4.27 -10.19 -15.75
CA ALA A 379 -4.19 -11.65 -15.88
C ALA A 379 -3.52 -12.13 -17.17
N VAL A 380 -3.53 -11.30 -18.23
CA VAL A 380 -2.93 -11.61 -19.53
C VAL A 380 -1.41 -11.44 -19.52
N PHE A 381 -0.86 -10.46 -18.79
CA PHE A 381 0.59 -10.23 -18.79
C PHE A 381 1.43 -11.43 -18.32
N PRO A 382 1.09 -12.14 -17.23
CA PRO A 382 1.77 -13.37 -16.84
C PRO A 382 1.72 -14.44 -17.92
N LEU A 383 0.64 -14.48 -18.71
CA LEU A 383 0.49 -15.47 -19.76
C LEU A 383 1.50 -15.26 -20.88
N LEU A 384 1.70 -14.00 -21.29
CA LEU A 384 2.52 -13.60 -22.43
C LEU A 384 4.00 -13.39 -22.10
N THR A 385 4.31 -12.98 -20.87
CA THR A 385 5.65 -12.44 -20.55
C THR A 385 6.45 -13.30 -19.57
N ILE A 386 5.79 -14.16 -18.79
CA ILE A 386 6.45 -15.02 -17.80
C ILE A 386 6.61 -16.42 -18.41
N PRO A 387 7.85 -16.85 -18.71
CA PRO A 387 8.10 -18.17 -19.28
C PRO A 387 7.56 -19.28 -18.38
N ALA A 388 6.89 -20.27 -18.97
CA ALA A 388 6.28 -21.37 -18.23
C ALA A 388 7.29 -22.36 -17.62
N ARG A 389 8.56 -22.31 -18.05
CA ARG A 389 9.67 -23.15 -17.54
C ARG A 389 10.87 -22.29 -17.11
N ASP A 390 11.69 -22.83 -16.20
CA ASP A 390 13.01 -22.27 -15.88
C ASP A 390 13.96 -22.52 -17.04
N GLU A 391 13.88 -21.71 -18.11
CA GLU A 391 14.83 -21.82 -19.24
C GLU A 391 16.29 -21.59 -18.83
N THR A 392 16.54 -21.04 -17.64
CA THR A 392 17.88 -20.93 -17.05
C THR A 392 18.52 -22.26 -16.67
N ALA A 393 17.77 -23.36 -16.55
CA ALA A 393 18.36 -24.68 -16.37
C ALA A 393 18.86 -25.32 -17.68
N ALA A 394 18.42 -24.83 -18.84
CA ALA A 394 18.76 -25.37 -20.16
C ALA A 394 19.90 -24.60 -20.86
N ALA A 395 20.37 -23.47 -20.30
CA ALA A 395 21.44 -22.66 -20.89
C ALA A 395 22.82 -22.88 -20.23
N ILE A 396 22.92 -23.86 -19.30
CA ILE A 396 24.17 -24.24 -18.60
C ILE A 396 24.46 -25.76 -18.74
N ALA A 397 23.64 -26.49 -19.51
CA ALA A 397 23.93 -27.84 -19.99
C ALA A 397 24.24 -27.77 -21.48
#